data_AF-A0A6L5QQ32-F1
#
_entry.id   AF-A0A6L5QQ32-F1
#
_cell.length_a   1.000
_cell.length_b   1.000
_cell.length_c   1.000
_cell.angle_alpha   90.00
_cell.angle_beta   90.00
_cell.angle_gamma   90.00
#
_symmetry.space_group_name_H-M   'P 1'
#
loop_
_entity.id
_entity.type
_entity.pdbx_description
1 polymer ?
#
loop_
_entity_poly.entity_id
_entity_poly.type
_entity_poly.pdbx_seq_one_letter_code
_entity_poly.pdbx_strand_id
1 'polypeptide(L)'
;MQNSWDFSVYDPNYPRVSPDISTPVHLAAVKFEETIRNDFNENGAFFRADGTLIFSKIGTPTNILFLPAELTGVNHSVFSHNHPGGHPFSPQDVQHATELDLLELRAVAPRWRYIMHSGEAWPLWPTIEQSIKDEMPFAIDEINAMLKAGQLQQQYLHIELLHHLWIRVSKSLNFHYHREAS
;
A
#
# COMPACT_ATOMS: atom_id res chain seq x y z
N MET A 1 -6.84 -29.50 -20.77
CA MET A 1 -5.39 -29.45 -20.46
C MET A 1 -5.12 -28.07 -19.91
N GLN A 2 -4.84 -27.97 -18.62
CA GLN A 2 -4.54 -26.72 -17.93
C GLN A 2 -3.02 -26.51 -18.06
N ASN A 3 -2.59 -25.42 -18.69
CA ASN A 3 -1.18 -25.16 -18.97
C ASN A 3 -0.41 -24.96 -17.65
N SER A 4 0.80 -25.51 -17.58
CA SER A 4 1.65 -25.60 -16.39
C SER A 4 2.32 -24.27 -15.98
N TRP A 5 1.66 -23.13 -16.16
CA TRP A 5 2.20 -21.78 -15.87
C TRP A 5 1.15 -20.75 -15.41
N ASP A 6 -0.06 -21.15 -15.00
CA ASP A 6 -1.01 -20.22 -14.38
C ASP A 6 -0.63 -19.99 -12.91
N PHE A 7 0.49 -19.29 -12.67
CA PHE A 7 0.78 -18.81 -11.33
C PHE A 7 -0.18 -17.68 -10.98
N SER A 8 -0.95 -17.86 -9.92
CA SER A 8 -1.61 -16.76 -9.25
C SER A 8 -0.57 -15.91 -8.50
N VAL A 9 -0.84 -14.62 -8.30
CA VAL A 9 0.00 -13.73 -7.45
C VAL A 9 0.19 -14.25 -6.01
N TYR A 10 -0.61 -15.25 -5.62
CA TYR A 10 -0.54 -15.96 -4.34
C TYR A 10 0.29 -17.24 -4.34
N ASP A 11 0.77 -17.70 -5.48
CA ASP A 11 1.55 -18.94 -5.50
C ASP A 11 2.96 -18.70 -4.94
N PRO A 12 3.50 -19.55 -4.06
CA PRO A 12 4.80 -19.34 -3.44
C PRO A 12 5.95 -19.06 -4.42
N ASN A 13 5.82 -19.57 -5.65
CA ASN A 13 6.80 -19.43 -6.73
C ASN A 13 6.45 -18.32 -7.74
N TYR A 14 5.43 -17.49 -7.49
CA TYR A 14 5.12 -16.34 -8.33
C TYR A 14 6.36 -15.42 -8.41
N PRO A 15 6.83 -15.05 -9.61
CA PRO A 15 8.04 -14.24 -9.76
C PRO A 15 7.97 -12.93 -8.99
N ARG A 16 9.03 -12.64 -8.23
CA ARG A 16 9.19 -11.38 -7.50
C ARG A 16 9.89 -10.35 -8.38
N VAL A 17 9.48 -9.10 -8.24
CA VAL A 17 10.03 -7.94 -8.92
C VAL A 17 11.12 -7.33 -8.04
N SER A 18 12.23 -6.92 -8.64
CA SER A 18 13.24 -6.15 -7.93
C SER A 18 12.69 -4.74 -7.61
N PRO A 19 12.75 -4.27 -6.36
CA PRO A 19 12.29 -2.93 -6.02
C PRO A 19 13.05 -1.87 -6.79
N ASP A 20 12.38 -0.77 -7.12
CA ASP A 20 13.09 0.45 -7.50
C ASP A 20 13.91 0.96 -6.31
N ILE A 21 15.20 1.16 -6.54
CA ILE A 21 16.17 1.72 -5.59
C ILE A 21 17.00 2.84 -6.25
N SER A 22 16.49 3.40 -7.35
CA SER A 22 17.18 4.40 -8.17
C SER A 22 17.36 5.74 -7.48
N THR A 23 16.54 6.04 -6.47
CA THR A 23 16.64 7.26 -5.66
C THR A 23 17.15 6.96 -4.25
N PRO A 24 17.79 7.93 -3.57
CA PRO A 24 18.20 7.76 -2.18
C PRO A 24 17.05 7.38 -1.25
N VAL A 25 15.87 7.98 -1.44
CA VAL A 25 14.68 7.69 -0.63
C VAL A 25 14.12 6.30 -0.90
N HIS A 26 14.06 5.84 -2.15
CA HIS A 26 13.62 4.47 -2.44
C HIS A 26 14.59 3.43 -1.88
N LEU A 27 15.91 3.66 -1.98
CA LEU A 27 16.91 2.79 -1.37
C LEU A 27 16.76 2.74 0.16
N ALA A 28 16.52 3.88 0.82
CA ALA A 28 16.33 3.95 2.27
C ALA A 28 15.05 3.23 2.71
N ALA A 29 13.92 3.51 2.03
CA ALA A 29 12.64 2.87 2.30
C ALA A 29 12.73 1.34 2.12
N VAL A 30 13.29 0.86 1.00
CA VAL A 30 13.44 -0.58 0.75
C VAL A 30 14.31 -1.26 1.81
N LYS A 31 15.44 -0.64 2.20
CA LYS A 31 16.27 -1.19 3.28
C LYS A 31 15.50 -1.32 4.59
N PHE A 32 14.67 -0.34 4.92
CA PHE A 32 13.83 -0.39 6.12
C PHE A 32 12.73 -1.45 6.00
N GLU A 33 12.02 -1.49 4.87
CA GLU A 33 10.98 -2.49 4.59
C GLU A 33 11.47 -3.93 4.78
N GLU A 34 12.67 -4.24 4.29
CA GLU A 34 13.26 -5.58 4.45
C GLU A 34 13.50 -5.96 5.92
N THR A 35 13.68 -4.98 6.81
CA THR A 35 13.81 -5.24 8.25
C THR A 35 12.48 -5.49 8.95
N ILE A 36 11.35 -5.03 8.40
CA ILE A 36 10.04 -5.04 9.07
C ILE A 36 8.98 -5.90 8.37
N ARG A 37 9.21 -6.36 7.13
CA ARG A 37 8.18 -7.03 6.31
C ARG A 37 7.57 -8.29 6.92
N ASN A 38 8.29 -8.94 7.83
CA ASN A 38 7.86 -10.16 8.53
C ASN A 38 7.60 -9.91 10.03
N ASP A 39 7.65 -8.65 10.48
CA ASP A 39 7.38 -8.32 11.86
C ASP A 39 5.90 -8.50 12.19
N PHE A 40 5.65 -8.93 13.42
CA PHE A 40 4.30 -9.13 13.94
C PHE A 40 3.58 -7.82 14.25
N ASN A 41 4.33 -6.81 14.70
CA ASN A 41 3.80 -5.47 14.92
C ASN A 41 3.95 -4.63 13.66
N GLU A 42 3.09 -3.62 13.50
CA GLU A 42 3.32 -2.58 12.53
C GLU A 42 4.49 -1.70 12.98
N ASN A 43 5.38 -1.42 12.04
CA ASN A 43 6.52 -0.55 12.14
C ASN A 43 6.44 0.42 10.97
N GLY A 44 6.75 1.69 11.21
CA GLY A 44 6.67 2.72 10.18
C GLY A 44 7.81 3.71 10.29
N ALA A 45 8.23 4.27 9.17
CA ALA A 45 9.28 5.27 9.11
C ALA A 45 9.01 6.31 8.03
N PHE A 46 9.36 7.56 8.35
CA PHE A 46 9.33 8.68 7.42
C PHE A 46 10.74 9.01 6.93
N PHE A 47 10.89 9.23 5.63
CA PHE A 47 12.17 9.52 4.97
C PHE A 47 12.08 10.79 4.13
N ARG A 48 13.09 11.63 4.20
CA ARG A 48 13.27 12.74 3.25
C ARG A 48 13.63 12.22 1.87
N ALA A 49 13.45 13.05 0.83
CA ALA A 49 13.82 12.73 -0.55
C ALA A 49 15.30 12.34 -0.74
N ASP A 50 16.19 12.83 0.13
CA ASP A 50 17.62 12.46 0.15
C ASP A 50 17.92 11.13 0.86
N GLY A 51 16.89 10.41 1.32
CA GLY A 51 17.01 9.14 2.04
C GLY A 51 17.24 9.29 3.55
N THR A 52 17.30 10.50 4.09
CA THR A 52 17.47 10.72 5.53
C THR A 52 16.22 10.29 6.29
N LEU A 53 16.37 9.41 7.28
CA LEU A 53 15.32 9.06 8.23
C LEU A 53 14.93 10.29 9.07
N ILE A 54 13.64 10.63 9.08
CA ILE A 54 13.08 11.66 9.96
C ILE A 54 12.85 11.04 11.34
N PHE A 55 12.04 9.98 11.40
CA PHE A 55 11.87 9.11 12.57
C PHE A 55 11.22 7.79 12.17
N SER A 56 11.26 6.81 13.08
CA SER A 56 10.56 5.54 12.98
C SER A 56 9.77 5.23 14.25
N LYS A 57 8.72 4.44 14.12
CA LYS A 57 7.84 4.08 15.24
C LYS A 57 7.39 2.62 15.13
N ILE A 58 7.32 1.95 16.28
CA ILE A 58 6.72 0.63 16.45
C ILE A 58 5.34 0.83 17.04
N GLY A 59 4.33 0.23 16.41
CA GLY A 59 2.94 0.23 16.80
C GLY A 59 2.50 -1.10 17.41
N THR A 60 1.20 -1.38 17.25
CA THR A 60 0.59 -2.66 17.58
C THR A 60 0.52 -3.56 16.33
N PRO A 61 -0.01 -4.79 16.40
CA PRO A 61 -0.20 -5.62 15.21
C PRO A 61 -1.10 -5.04 14.11
N THR A 62 -1.87 -4.00 14.41
CA THR A 62 -2.89 -3.46 13.48
C THR A 62 -2.89 -1.94 13.36
N ASN A 63 -1.98 -1.22 14.02
CA ASN A 63 -1.88 0.22 13.86
C ASN A 63 -0.54 0.82 14.33
N ILE A 64 -0.20 1.96 13.75
CA ILE A 64 0.76 2.92 14.29
C ILE A 64 0.01 4.21 14.62
N LEU A 65 0.09 4.65 15.88
CA LEU A 65 -0.52 5.91 16.31
C LEU A 65 0.55 7.00 16.38
N PHE A 66 0.35 8.10 15.64
CA PHE A 66 1.24 9.25 15.67
C PHE A 66 0.66 10.37 16.53
N LEU A 67 1.51 11.03 17.30
CA LEU A 67 1.20 12.28 17.98
C LEU A 67 1.37 13.44 16.99
N PRO A 68 0.57 14.52 17.09
CA PRO A 68 0.71 15.68 16.22
C PRO A 68 2.13 16.28 16.19
N ALA A 69 2.83 16.26 17.33
CA ALA A 69 4.22 16.73 17.42
C ALA A 69 5.21 15.85 16.61
N GLU A 70 4.95 14.55 16.48
CA GLU A 70 5.78 13.65 15.67
C GLU A 70 5.59 13.93 14.17
N LEU A 71 4.39 14.35 13.76
CA LEU A 71 4.06 14.66 12.38
C LEU A 71 4.49 16.07 11.94
N THR A 72 5.12 16.85 12.83
CA THR A 72 5.62 18.18 12.47
C THR A 72 6.82 18.04 11.52
N GLY A 73 6.69 18.57 10.29
CA GLY A 73 7.77 18.59 9.31
C GLY A 73 7.97 17.30 8.52
N VAL A 74 6.96 16.40 8.51
CA VAL A 74 6.95 15.21 7.66
C VAL A 74 6.35 15.46 6.28
N ASN A 75 5.90 16.68 5.98
CA ASN A 75 5.38 17.01 4.65
C ASN A 75 6.45 16.82 3.57
N HIS A 76 6.01 16.39 2.39
CA HIS A 76 6.90 16.02 1.29
C HIS A 76 7.96 14.97 1.67
N SER A 77 7.58 14.00 2.49
CA SER A 77 8.40 12.82 2.82
C SER A 77 7.80 11.54 2.22
N VAL A 78 8.58 10.47 2.22
CA VAL A 78 8.08 9.11 1.94
C VAL A 78 7.80 8.43 3.26
N PHE A 79 6.59 7.89 3.41
CA PHE A 79 6.23 7.04 4.54
C PHE A 79 6.19 5.59 4.10
N SER A 80 6.86 4.71 4.85
CA SER A 80 6.79 3.28 4.64
C SER A 80 6.45 2.57 5.94
N HIS A 81 5.56 1.58 5.88
CA HIS A 81 5.23 0.69 7.00
C HIS A 81 5.01 -0.75 6.57
N ASN A 82 4.85 -1.69 7.50
CA ASN A 82 4.46 -3.07 7.19
C ASN A 82 2.99 -3.34 7.52
N HIS A 83 2.38 -4.24 6.75
CA HIS A 83 1.08 -4.83 7.03
C HIS A 83 1.24 -6.33 7.26
N PRO A 84 1.30 -6.80 8.52
CA PRO A 84 1.46 -8.21 8.84
C PRO A 84 0.39 -9.11 8.21
N GLY A 85 -0.84 -8.60 8.07
CA GLY A 85 -1.97 -9.30 7.44
C GLY A 85 -1.92 -9.37 5.91
N GLY A 86 -0.95 -8.71 5.28
CA GLY A 86 -0.76 -8.72 3.83
C GLY A 86 -1.70 -7.80 3.03
N HIS A 87 -2.54 -7.03 3.72
CA HIS A 87 -3.50 -6.13 3.11
C HIS A 87 -2.81 -4.93 2.42
N PRO A 88 -3.44 -4.34 1.38
CA PRO A 88 -3.10 -3.00 0.90
C PRO A 88 -3.38 -1.92 1.96
N PHE A 89 -3.22 -0.65 1.57
CA PHE A 89 -3.57 0.51 2.39
C PHE A 89 -5.01 0.45 2.92
N SER A 90 -5.18 0.85 4.17
CA SER A 90 -6.47 1.22 4.73
C SER A 90 -6.90 2.62 4.25
N PRO A 91 -8.18 2.98 4.33
CA PRO A 91 -8.62 4.36 4.11
C PRO A 91 -7.86 5.37 5.00
N GLN A 92 -7.54 4.99 6.24
CA GLN A 92 -6.81 5.83 7.19
C GLN A 92 -5.36 6.09 6.75
N ASP A 93 -4.68 5.09 6.17
CA ASP A 93 -3.33 5.29 5.62
C ASP A 93 -3.34 6.34 4.51
N VAL A 94 -4.31 6.25 3.61
CA VAL A 94 -4.47 7.20 2.50
C VAL A 94 -4.88 8.58 3.00
N GLN A 95 -5.76 8.65 3.99
CA GLN A 95 -6.12 9.90 4.65
C GLN A 95 -4.87 10.61 5.18
N HIS A 96 -4.06 9.92 5.99
CA HIS A 96 -2.81 10.49 6.52
C HIS A 96 -1.86 10.92 5.40
N ALA A 97 -1.70 10.12 4.34
CA ALA A 97 -0.83 10.49 3.23
C ALA A 97 -1.27 11.80 2.56
N THR A 98 -2.57 12.00 2.40
CA THR A 98 -3.14 13.20 1.79
C THR A 98 -3.08 14.41 2.71
N GLU A 99 -3.37 14.25 4.00
CA GLU A 99 -3.34 15.33 4.99
C GLU A 99 -1.92 15.80 5.32
N LEU A 100 -0.94 14.89 5.22
CA LEU A 100 0.48 15.20 5.42
C LEU A 100 1.19 15.61 4.13
N ASP A 101 0.51 15.57 2.98
CA ASP A 101 1.09 15.86 1.66
C ASP A 101 2.40 15.08 1.41
N LEU A 102 2.33 13.74 1.58
CA LEU A 102 3.47 12.86 1.39
C LEU A 102 3.88 12.78 -0.08
N LEU A 103 5.16 12.59 -0.35
CA LEU A 103 5.63 12.26 -1.70
C LEU A 103 5.16 10.87 -2.11
N GLU A 104 5.23 9.91 -1.19
CA GLU A 104 4.86 8.52 -1.45
C GLU A 104 4.47 7.83 -0.14
N LEU A 105 3.44 7.00 -0.23
CA LEU A 105 2.99 6.07 0.80
C LEU A 105 3.32 4.65 0.35
N ARG A 106 3.96 3.88 1.23
CA ARG A 106 4.41 2.51 0.96
C ARG A 106 4.00 1.57 2.08
N ALA A 107 3.51 0.39 1.73
CA ALA A 107 3.25 -0.68 2.70
C ALA A 107 3.88 -1.99 2.21
N VAL A 108 4.67 -2.64 3.07
CA VAL A 108 5.29 -3.94 2.77
C VAL A 108 4.60 -5.07 3.54
N ALA A 109 4.42 -6.19 2.86
CA ALA A 109 3.91 -7.44 3.39
C ALA A 109 4.91 -8.57 3.06
N PRO A 110 4.74 -9.78 3.62
CA PRO A 110 5.62 -10.91 3.32
C PRO A 110 5.74 -11.30 1.84
N ARG A 111 4.84 -10.81 0.97
CA ARG A 111 4.81 -11.15 -0.47
C ARG A 111 4.63 -9.97 -1.39
N TRP A 112 4.30 -8.80 -0.85
CA TRP A 112 3.89 -7.67 -1.66
C TRP A 112 4.44 -6.38 -1.11
N ARG A 113 4.60 -5.43 -2.01
CA ARG A 113 4.73 -4.02 -1.68
C ARG A 113 3.60 -3.27 -2.37
N TYR A 114 2.93 -2.43 -1.62
CA TYR A 114 1.94 -1.49 -2.12
C TYR A 114 2.57 -0.11 -2.13
N ILE A 115 2.37 0.62 -3.22
CA ILE A 115 2.91 1.96 -3.40
C ILE A 115 1.77 2.86 -3.86
N MET A 116 1.67 4.05 -3.28
CA MET A 116 0.73 5.09 -3.68
C MET A 116 1.43 6.45 -3.62
N HIS A 117 1.26 7.26 -4.66
CA HIS A 117 1.74 8.64 -4.66
C HIS A 117 0.77 9.54 -5.42
N SER A 118 0.85 10.84 -5.14
CA SER A 118 0.08 11.84 -5.88
C SER A 118 0.44 11.84 -7.37
N GLY A 119 -0.50 12.29 -8.20
CA GLY A 119 -0.21 12.70 -9.57
C GLY A 119 0.50 14.07 -9.54
N GLU A 120 -0.23 15.12 -9.88
CA GLU A 120 0.26 16.50 -9.69
C GLU A 120 0.16 16.93 -8.21
N ALA A 121 -0.90 16.52 -7.52
CA ALA A 121 -1.17 16.76 -6.11
C ALA A 121 -2.13 15.70 -5.55
N TRP A 122 -2.19 15.55 -4.24
CA TRP A 122 -3.21 14.71 -3.61
C TRP A 122 -4.59 15.36 -3.73
N PRO A 123 -5.63 14.60 -4.14
CA PRO A 123 -7.00 15.05 -3.94
C PRO A 123 -7.29 15.22 -2.45
N LEU A 124 -8.18 16.16 -2.10
CA LEU A 124 -8.59 16.35 -0.71
C LEU A 124 -9.29 15.09 -0.19
N TRP A 125 -9.05 14.74 1.07
CA TRP A 125 -9.63 13.55 1.69
C TRP A 125 -11.15 13.38 1.46
N PRO A 126 -12.01 14.41 1.59
CA PRO A 126 -13.45 14.24 1.32
C PRO A 126 -13.77 13.79 -0.11
N THR A 127 -12.93 14.14 -1.08
CA THR A 127 -13.08 13.70 -2.48
C THR A 127 -12.70 12.22 -2.63
N ILE A 128 -11.61 11.80 -1.97
CA ILE A 128 -11.19 10.40 -1.91
C ILE A 128 -12.24 9.55 -1.21
N GLU A 129 -12.73 10.01 -0.05
CA GLU A 129 -13.76 9.31 0.72
C GLU A 129 -15.04 9.13 -0.09
N GLN A 130 -15.45 10.15 -0.85
CA GLN A 130 -16.59 10.04 -1.76
C GLN A 130 -16.31 9.02 -2.89
N SER A 131 -15.13 9.08 -3.52
CA SER A 131 -14.77 8.11 -4.55
C SER A 131 -14.68 6.68 -4.03
N ILE A 132 -14.27 6.46 -2.77
CA ILE A 132 -14.32 5.14 -2.13
C ILE A 132 -15.76 4.63 -2.08
N LYS A 133 -16.73 5.47 -1.68
CA LYS A 133 -18.15 5.10 -1.62
C LYS A 133 -18.70 4.77 -3.01
N ASP A 134 -18.33 5.57 -4.01
CA ASP A 134 -18.82 5.42 -5.37
C ASP A 134 -18.21 4.20 -6.08
N GLU A 135 -16.94 3.87 -5.80
CA GLU A 135 -16.22 2.77 -6.46
C GLU A 135 -16.36 1.42 -5.76
N MET A 136 -16.69 1.40 -4.46
CA MET A 136 -16.81 0.17 -3.66
C MET A 136 -17.78 -0.87 -4.25
N PRO A 137 -19.00 -0.52 -4.72
CA PRO A 137 -19.91 -1.51 -5.30
C PRO A 137 -19.30 -2.24 -6.51
N PHE A 138 -18.57 -1.51 -7.36
CA PHE A 138 -17.91 -2.09 -8.54
C PHE A 138 -16.75 -3.01 -8.15
N ALA A 139 -15.94 -2.61 -7.16
CA ALA A 139 -14.88 -3.47 -6.62
C ALA A 139 -15.47 -4.76 -6.03
N ILE A 140 -16.59 -4.68 -5.29
CA ILE A 140 -17.30 -5.84 -4.76
C ILE A 140 -17.77 -6.77 -5.88
N ASP A 141 -18.35 -6.22 -6.95
CA ASP A 141 -18.83 -7.00 -8.10
C ASP A 141 -17.69 -7.73 -8.82
N GLU A 142 -16.54 -7.06 -9.01
CA GLU A 142 -15.34 -7.67 -9.57
C GLU A 142 -14.85 -8.86 -8.74
N ILE A 143 -14.72 -8.69 -7.42
CA ILE A 143 -14.28 -9.75 -6.51
C ILE A 143 -15.28 -10.91 -6.48
N ASN A 144 -16.57 -10.61 -6.44
CA ASN A 144 -17.61 -11.64 -6.49
C ASN A 144 -17.57 -12.45 -7.78
N ALA A 145 -17.30 -11.81 -8.92
CA ALA A 145 -17.12 -12.49 -10.19
C ALA A 145 -15.90 -13.42 -10.16
N MET A 146 -14.76 -12.96 -9.62
CA MET A 146 -13.54 -13.78 -9.49
C MET A 146 -13.74 -15.00 -8.58
N LEU A 147 -14.46 -14.84 -7.45
CA LEU A 147 -14.81 -15.94 -6.55
C LEU A 147 -15.71 -16.98 -7.24
N LYS A 148 -16.76 -16.53 -7.93
CA LYS A 148 -17.67 -17.41 -8.69
C LYS A 148 -16.95 -18.17 -9.81
N ALA A 149 -15.97 -17.53 -10.44
CA ALA A 149 -15.16 -18.13 -11.50
C ALA A 149 -14.04 -19.05 -10.97
N GLY A 150 -13.82 -19.13 -9.64
CA GLY A 150 -12.73 -19.90 -9.05
C GLY A 150 -11.34 -19.28 -9.29
N GLN A 151 -11.27 -18.01 -9.70
CA GLN A 151 -10.03 -17.28 -9.98
C GLN A 151 -9.44 -16.65 -8.71
N LEU A 152 -10.25 -16.52 -7.65
CA LEU A 152 -9.84 -16.02 -6.35
C LEU A 152 -10.21 -17.04 -5.26
N GLN A 153 -9.29 -17.28 -4.34
CA GLN A 153 -9.60 -18.07 -3.14
C GLN A 153 -10.18 -17.15 -2.06
N GLN A 154 -11.17 -17.66 -1.31
CA GLN A 154 -11.88 -16.90 -0.28
C GLN A 154 -10.96 -16.21 0.74
N GLN A 155 -9.82 -16.84 1.08
CA GLN A 155 -8.84 -16.29 2.03
C GLN A 155 -8.19 -14.98 1.57
N TYR A 156 -8.20 -14.67 0.27
CA TYR A 156 -7.64 -13.44 -0.29
C TYR A 156 -8.69 -12.37 -0.60
N LEU A 157 -9.97 -12.62 -0.29
CA LEU A 157 -11.08 -11.72 -0.59
C LEU A 157 -10.80 -10.29 -0.13
N HIS A 158 -10.41 -10.12 1.13
CA HIS A 158 -10.21 -8.78 1.69
C HIS A 158 -9.01 -8.05 1.07
N ILE A 159 -7.93 -8.79 0.78
CA ILE A 159 -6.73 -8.25 0.12
C ILE A 159 -7.08 -7.73 -1.27
N GLU A 160 -7.78 -8.54 -2.08
CA GLU A 160 -8.13 -8.11 -3.43
C GLU A 160 -9.23 -7.06 -3.47
N LEU A 161 -10.19 -7.10 -2.55
CA LEU A 161 -11.22 -6.06 -2.50
C LEU A 161 -10.58 -4.69 -2.32
N LEU A 162 -9.66 -4.55 -1.35
CA LEU A 162 -8.94 -3.28 -1.15
C LEU A 162 -8.02 -2.96 -2.32
N HIS A 163 -7.35 -3.96 -2.90
CA HIS A 163 -6.45 -3.74 -4.04
C HIS A 163 -7.21 -3.19 -5.25
N HIS A 164 -8.33 -3.83 -5.61
CA HIS A 164 -9.19 -3.41 -6.71
C HIS A 164 -9.84 -2.07 -6.43
N LEU A 165 -10.29 -1.82 -5.19
CA LEU A 165 -10.80 -0.51 -4.79
C LEU A 165 -9.77 0.59 -5.05
N TRP A 166 -8.52 0.42 -4.63
CA TRP A 166 -7.48 1.43 -4.86
C TRP A 166 -7.09 1.59 -6.32
N ILE A 167 -7.13 0.52 -7.13
CA ILE A 167 -6.97 0.64 -8.60
C ILE A 167 -8.07 1.54 -9.19
N ARG A 168 -9.30 1.42 -8.73
CA ARG A 168 -10.43 2.20 -9.24
C ARG A 168 -10.37 3.66 -8.78
N VAL A 169 -10.17 3.88 -7.48
CA VAL A 169 -10.11 5.23 -6.89
C VAL A 169 -8.89 6.01 -7.41
N SER A 170 -7.74 5.37 -7.59
CA SER A 170 -6.56 6.02 -8.19
C SER A 170 -6.81 6.50 -9.62
N LYS A 171 -7.48 5.67 -10.43
CA LYS A 171 -7.87 6.04 -11.81
C LYS A 171 -8.92 7.15 -11.86
N SER A 172 -9.93 7.11 -11.00
CA SER A 172 -11.01 8.12 -11.00
C SER A 172 -10.51 9.50 -10.58
N LEU A 173 -9.50 9.57 -9.71
CA LEU A 173 -8.96 10.80 -9.15
C LEU A 173 -7.55 11.17 -9.64
N ASN A 174 -7.01 10.43 -10.61
CA ASN A 174 -5.71 10.69 -11.24
C ASN A 174 -4.53 10.78 -10.26
N PHE A 175 -4.48 9.87 -9.29
CA PHE A 175 -3.27 9.59 -8.52
C PHE A 175 -2.76 8.17 -8.85
N HIS A 176 -1.59 7.81 -8.34
CA HIS A 176 -0.95 6.55 -8.69
C HIS A 176 -1.06 5.54 -7.56
N TYR A 177 -1.41 4.31 -7.92
CA TYR A 177 -1.40 3.16 -7.02
C TYR A 177 -0.95 1.93 -7.80
N HIS A 178 -0.04 1.15 -7.21
CA HIS A 178 0.30 -0.17 -7.73
C HIS A 178 0.73 -1.14 -6.62
N ARG A 179 0.78 -2.42 -6.99
CA ARG A 179 1.29 -3.51 -6.17
C ARG A 179 2.45 -4.19 -6.90
N GLU A 180 3.51 -4.47 -6.17
CA GLU A 180 4.63 -5.31 -6.60
C GLU A 180 4.57 -6.63 -5.84
N ALA A 181 4.87 -7.75 -6.53
CA ALA A 181 5.23 -8.98 -5.83
C ALA A 181 6.70 -8.87 -5.41
N SER A 182 7.00 -8.83 -4.11
CA SER A 182 8.33 -8.58 -3.55
C SER A 182 8.74 -9.61 -2.50
#